data_AF-A0A2H6AEJ8-F1
#
_entry.id   AF-A0A2H6AEJ8-F1
#
_cell.length_a   1.000
_cell.length_b   1.000
_cell.length_c   1.000
_cell.angle_alpha   90.00
_cell.angle_beta   90.00
_cell.angle_gamma   90.00
#
_symmetry.space_group_name_H-M   'P 1'
#
loop_
_entity.id
_entity.type
_entity.pdbx_description
1 polymer ?
#
loop_
_entity_poly.entity_id
_entity_poly.type
_entity_poly.pdbx_seq_one_letter_code
_entity_poly.pdbx_strand_id
1 'polypeptide(L)'
;MCAWLSENNSDREQLAESFPRTPDVAPSADQPRDYTPYQREVIRRYYENLPNNLLRRLEELVGDLYLAEGKKRERLWERTRQVLRQLEIPSSRIEHILSRRDPALVAEVVQELLRRGP
;
A
#
# COMPACT_ATOMS: atom_id res chain seq x y z
N MET A 1 18.51 9.40 -38.84
CA MET A 1 17.42 10.32 -39.22
C MET A 1 16.22 9.48 -39.61
N CYS A 2 15.20 9.40 -38.76
CA CYS A 2 13.93 8.74 -39.10
C CYS A 2 12.85 9.81 -39.10
N ALA A 3 12.36 10.13 -40.29
CA ALA A 3 11.25 11.04 -40.53
C ALA A 3 9.93 10.28 -40.29
N TRP A 4 9.19 10.67 -39.26
CA TRP A 4 7.82 10.22 -38.96
C TRP A 4 7.01 11.39 -38.38
N LEU A 5 7.06 12.54 -39.04
CA LEU A 5 6.16 13.66 -38.73
C LEU A 5 5.42 14.06 -40.00
N SER A 6 4.10 14.02 -39.87
CA SER A 6 3.08 14.44 -40.83
C SER A 6 2.73 13.41 -41.90
N GLU A 7 1.69 12.61 -41.64
CA GLU A 7 0.60 12.44 -42.61
C GLU A 7 -0.63 11.84 -41.94
N ASN A 8 -1.77 12.48 -42.22
CA ASN A 8 -3.15 12.04 -42.03
C ASN A 8 -3.72 11.81 -40.63
N ASN A 9 -4.54 12.77 -40.20
CA ASN A 9 -5.56 12.58 -39.16
C ASN A 9 -6.70 11.64 -39.61
N SER A 10 -6.94 11.48 -40.91
CA SER A 10 -8.06 10.65 -41.45
C SER A 10 -7.89 9.15 -41.23
N ASP A 11 -6.66 8.61 -41.29
CA ASP A 11 -6.43 7.17 -41.12
C ASP A 11 -6.63 6.71 -39.67
N ARG A 12 -6.48 7.62 -38.69
CA ARG A 12 -6.71 7.33 -37.27
C ARG A 12 -8.19 7.20 -36.93
N GLU A 13 -9.07 7.91 -37.63
CA GLU A 13 -10.52 7.82 -37.44
C GLU A 13 -11.09 6.50 -37.99
N GLN A 14 -10.57 6.03 -39.13
CA GLN A 14 -11.00 4.75 -39.73
C GLN A 14 -10.58 3.51 -38.90
N LEU A 15 -9.49 3.60 -38.16
CA LEU A 15 -9.06 2.55 -37.22
C LEU A 15 -9.89 2.54 -35.93
N ALA A 16 -10.56 3.64 -35.58
CA ALA A 16 -11.39 3.73 -34.37
C ALA A 16 -12.82 3.18 -34.60
N GLU A 17 -13.31 3.19 -35.85
CA GLU A 17 -14.65 2.71 -36.21
C GLU A 17 -14.70 1.20 -36.49
N SER A 18 -13.57 0.58 -36.80
CA SER A 18 -13.46 -0.85 -37.14
C SER A 18 -13.24 -1.77 -35.92
N PHE A 19 -12.96 -1.19 -34.74
CA PHE A 19 -12.97 -1.94 -33.50
C PHE A 19 -14.39 -2.02 -32.95
N PRO A 20 -14.86 -3.19 -32.48
CA PRO A 20 -16.13 -3.25 -31.76
C PRO A 20 -16.02 -2.27 -30.61
N ARG A 21 -16.89 -1.25 -30.58
CA ARG A 21 -17.06 -0.44 -29.36
C ARG A 21 -17.38 -1.45 -28.29
N THR A 22 -16.45 -1.64 -27.35
CA THR A 22 -16.70 -2.44 -26.17
C THR A 22 -18.05 -1.95 -25.63
N PRO A 23 -19.06 -2.83 -25.46
CA PRO A 23 -20.24 -2.40 -24.74
C PRO A 23 -19.74 -1.78 -23.44
N ASP A 24 -20.37 -0.68 -23.04
CA ASP A 24 -20.08 0.09 -21.83
C ASP A 24 -20.30 -0.79 -20.58
N VAL A 25 -19.44 -1.80 -20.43
CA VAL A 25 -19.29 -2.61 -19.24
C VAL A 25 -18.32 -1.82 -18.40
N ALA A 26 -18.85 -0.78 -17.76
CA ALA A 26 -18.27 -0.30 -16.52
C ALA A 26 -17.88 -1.55 -15.70
N PRO A 27 -16.65 -1.65 -15.18
CA PRO A 27 -16.28 -2.79 -14.37
C PRO A 27 -17.24 -2.82 -13.18
N SER A 28 -18.20 -3.75 -13.20
CA SER A 28 -19.15 -3.95 -12.12
C SER A 28 -18.36 -4.28 -10.87
N ALA A 29 -18.13 -3.26 -10.04
CA ALA A 29 -17.20 -3.29 -8.91
C ALA A 29 -17.68 -4.19 -7.74
N ASP A 30 -18.72 -4.99 -7.95
CA ASP A 30 -19.42 -5.71 -6.88
C ASP A 30 -19.95 -7.06 -7.37
N GLN A 31 -19.06 -7.90 -7.91
CA GLN A 31 -19.35 -9.34 -7.98
C GLN A 31 -18.73 -10.02 -6.76
N PRO A 32 -19.51 -10.73 -5.92
CA PRO A 32 -18.95 -11.54 -4.87
C PRO A 32 -18.04 -12.59 -5.50
N ARG A 33 -16.74 -12.52 -5.20
CA ARG A 33 -15.79 -13.54 -5.65
C ARG A 33 -16.08 -14.83 -4.90
N ASP A 34 -16.49 -15.86 -5.62
CA ASP A 34 -16.72 -17.18 -5.04
C ASP A 34 -15.41 -17.85 -4.65
N TYR A 35 -15.01 -17.71 -3.39
CA TYR A 35 -13.83 -18.36 -2.83
C TYR A 35 -14.13 -19.81 -2.44
N THR A 36 -13.21 -20.74 -2.71
CA THR A 36 -13.31 -22.12 -2.20
C THR A 36 -13.23 -22.15 -0.66
N PRO A 37 -13.72 -23.22 0.01
CA PRO A 37 -13.64 -23.32 1.47
C PRO A 37 -12.22 -23.12 2.03
N TYR A 38 -11.21 -23.66 1.34
CA TYR A 38 -9.80 -23.46 1.69
C TYR A 38 -9.35 -21.99 1.52
N GLN A 39 -9.73 -21.34 0.42
CA GLN A 39 -9.39 -19.93 0.19
C GLN A 39 -9.99 -19.02 1.25
N ARG A 40 -11.25 -19.24 1.65
CA ARG A 40 -11.89 -18.50 2.75
C ARG A 40 -11.14 -18.67 4.06
N GLU A 41 -10.69 -19.89 4.35
CA GLU A 41 -9.91 -20.18 5.57
C GLU A 41 -8.56 -19.45 5.56
N VAL A 42 -7.86 -19.44 4.43
CA VAL A 42 -6.59 -18.69 4.29
C VAL A 42 -6.83 -17.18 4.45
N ILE A 43 -7.89 -16.64 3.84
CA ILE A 43 -8.26 -15.23 3.97
C ILE A 43 -8.57 -14.88 5.42
N ARG A 44 -9.38 -15.71 6.09
CA ARG A 44 -9.74 -15.53 7.51
C ARG A 44 -8.48 -15.50 8.39
N ARG A 45 -7.62 -16.51 8.27
CA ARG A 45 -6.35 -16.60 9.03
C ARG A 45 -5.43 -15.40 8.81
N TYR A 46 -5.41 -14.85 7.59
CA TYR A 46 -4.61 -13.67 7.30
C TYR A 46 -5.10 -12.46 8.11
N TYR A 47 -6.41 -12.19 8.09
CA TYR A 47 -6.98 -11.05 8.83
C TYR A 47 -6.94 -11.25 10.34
N GLU A 48 -7.10 -12.48 10.83
CA GLU A 48 -6.92 -12.82 12.25
C GLU A 48 -5.52 -12.52 12.75
N ASN A 49 -4.51 -12.68 11.89
CA ASN A 49 -3.11 -12.41 12.22
C ASN A 49 -2.61 -11.07 11.67
N LEU A 50 -3.50 -10.22 11.14
CA LEU A 50 -3.10 -8.94 10.55
C LEU A 50 -2.35 -8.05 11.56
N PRO A 51 -2.81 -7.88 12.82
CA PRO A 51 -2.07 -7.08 13.80
C PRO A 51 -0.64 -7.59 14.03
N ASN A 52 -0.47 -8.91 14.16
CA ASN A 52 0.84 -9.56 14.29
C ASN A 52 1.75 -9.27 13.07
N ASN A 53 1.19 -9.37 11.87
CA ASN A 53 1.92 -9.10 10.63
C ASN A 53 2.36 -7.62 10.54
N LEU A 54 1.48 -6.70 10.95
CA LEU A 54 1.77 -5.27 10.99
C LEU A 54 2.83 -4.93 12.03
N LEU A 55 2.82 -5.58 13.20
CA LEU A 55 3.82 -5.39 14.24
C LEU A 55 5.22 -5.81 13.77
N ARG A 56 5.35 -7.01 13.17
CA ARG A 56 6.63 -7.43 12.54
C ARG A 56 7.07 -6.45 11.47
N ARG A 57 6.15 -5.98 10.64
CA ARG A 57 6.49 -4.99 9.61
C ARG A 57 6.98 -3.68 10.22
N LEU A 58 6.43 -3.26 11.37
CA LEU A 58 6.89 -2.08 12.08
C LEU A 58 8.31 -2.29 12.65
N GLU A 59 8.61 -3.47 13.19
CA GLU A 59 9.96 -3.86 13.64
C GLU A 59 11.00 -3.78 12.50
N GLU A 60 10.68 -4.33 11.33
CA GLU A 60 11.52 -4.24 10.14
C GLU A 60 11.79 -2.77 9.74
N LEU A 61 10.74 -1.94 9.74
CA LEU A 61 10.85 -0.52 9.39
C LEU A 61 11.73 0.25 10.36
N VAL A 62 11.72 -0.09 11.65
CA VAL A 62 12.64 0.53 12.64
C VAL A 62 14.09 0.25 12.25
N GLY A 63 14.43 -1.00 11.95
CA GLY A 63 15.78 -1.37 11.50
C GLY A 63 16.18 -0.65 10.22
N ASP A 64 15.31 -0.63 9.23
CA ASP A 64 15.52 0.08 7.96
C ASP A 64 15.73 1.60 8.16
N LEU A 65 15.01 2.20 9.11
CA LEU A 65 15.12 3.63 9.42
C LEU A 65 16.48 4.00 10.03
N TYR A 66 17.13 3.09 10.77
CA TYR A 66 18.49 3.32 11.27
C TYR A 66 19.55 3.28 10.16
N LEU A 67 19.31 2.50 9.11
CA LEU A 67 20.27 2.27 8.03
C LEU A 67 20.08 3.19 6.82
N ALA A 68 18.90 3.80 6.69
CA ALA A 68 18.55 4.61 5.53
C ALA A 68 18.73 6.11 5.74
N GLU A 69 19.17 6.78 4.67
CA GLU A 69 19.36 8.23 4.62
C GLU A 69 18.64 8.86 3.41
N GLY A 70 18.55 10.19 3.42
CA GLY A 70 17.96 11.00 2.35
C GLY A 70 16.54 10.58 1.94
N LYS A 71 16.28 10.58 0.64
CA LYS A 71 14.97 10.26 0.06
C LYS A 71 14.45 8.87 0.41
N LYS A 72 15.34 7.89 0.65
CA LYS A 72 14.94 6.55 1.07
C LYS A 72 14.35 6.59 2.48
N ARG A 73 14.97 7.33 3.40
CA ARG A 73 14.49 7.52 4.78
C ARG A 73 13.10 8.16 4.80
N GLU A 74 12.85 9.18 3.98
CA GLU A 74 11.53 9.81 3.86
C GLU A 74 10.43 8.82 3.47
N ARG A 75 10.70 7.96 2.48
CA ARG A 75 9.77 6.91 2.03
C ARG A 75 9.50 5.88 3.13
N LEU A 76 10.51 5.53 3.93
CA LEU A 76 10.34 4.63 5.06
C LEU A 76 9.44 5.25 6.13
N TRP A 77 9.61 6.53 6.44
CA TRP A 77 8.71 7.22 7.37
C TRP A 77 7.26 7.27 6.90
N GLU A 78 7.01 7.43 5.60
CA GLU A 78 5.64 7.35 5.06
C GLU A 78 5.05 5.93 5.21
N ARG A 79 5.86 4.89 5.01
CA ARG A 79 5.45 3.51 5.29
C ARG A 79 5.18 3.29 6.77
N THR A 80 6.02 3.82 7.65
CA THR A 80 5.82 3.78 9.11
C THR A 80 4.50 4.43 9.48
N ARG A 81 4.19 5.62 8.94
CA ARG A 81 2.90 6.29 9.11
C ARG A 81 1.72 5.39 8.72
N GLN A 82 1.81 4.71 7.58
CA GLN A 82 0.76 3.82 7.09
C GLN A 82 0.54 2.63 8.03
N VAL A 83 1.60 1.99 8.49
CA VAL A 83 1.52 0.84 9.42
C VAL A 83 0.95 1.28 10.76
N LEU A 84 1.41 2.41 11.32
CA LEU A 84 0.88 2.95 12.58
C LEU A 84 -0.63 3.26 12.49
N ARG A 85 -1.11 3.75 11.34
CA ARG A 85 -2.55 3.96 11.10
C ARG A 85 -3.34 2.66 11.02
N GLN A 86 -2.78 1.63 10.39
CA GLN A 86 -3.43 0.31 10.30
C GLN A 86 -3.47 -0.41 11.65
N LEU A 87 -2.52 -0.12 12.54
CA LEU A 87 -2.53 -0.54 13.95
C LEU A 87 -3.45 0.33 14.83
N GLU A 88 -4.27 1.18 14.22
CA GLU A 88 -5.26 2.04 14.90
C GLU A 88 -4.67 2.98 15.97
N ILE A 89 -3.39 3.36 15.83
CA ILE A 89 -2.77 4.32 16.73
C ILE A 89 -3.40 5.71 16.49
N PRO A 90 -3.77 6.45 17.55
CA PRO A 90 -4.35 7.79 17.40
C PRO A 90 -3.49 8.71 16.54
N SER A 91 -4.12 9.42 15.60
CA SER A 91 -3.40 10.25 14.62
C SER A 91 -2.53 11.32 15.29
N SER A 92 -2.97 11.88 16.42
CA SER A 92 -2.19 12.84 17.21
C SER A 92 -0.83 12.26 17.67
N ARG A 93 -0.82 10.99 18.08
CA ARG A 93 0.40 10.29 18.49
C ARG A 93 1.29 10.01 17.28
N ILE A 94 0.71 9.64 16.14
CA ILE A 94 1.45 9.43 14.89
C ILE A 94 2.16 10.71 14.45
N GLU A 95 1.47 11.86 14.44
CA GLU A 95 2.11 13.13 14.08
C GLU A 95 3.23 13.50 15.04
N HIS A 96 3.06 13.27 16.34
CA HIS A 96 4.12 13.52 17.32
C HIS A 96 5.39 12.70 17.01
N ILE A 97 5.24 11.40 16.75
CA ILE A 97 6.35 10.50 16.38
C ILE A 97 7.02 10.98 15.09
N LEU A 98 6.23 11.27 14.05
CA LEU A 98 6.75 11.69 12.75
C LEU A 98 7.42 13.06 12.79
N SER A 99 6.98 13.97 13.66
CA SER A 99 7.59 15.30 13.81
C SER A 99 9.01 15.21 14.34
N ARG A 100 9.28 14.25 15.23
CA ARG A 100 10.61 14.05 15.83
C ARG A 100 11.58 13.31 14.91
N ARG A 101 11.06 12.54 13.93
CA ARG A 101 11.87 11.75 12.97
C ARG A 101 12.92 10.86 13.63
N ASP A 102 12.62 10.39 14.83
CA ASP A 102 13.49 9.58 15.67
C ASP A 102 13.06 8.09 15.61
N PRO A 103 13.88 7.21 15.03
CA PRO A 103 13.60 5.77 14.99
C PRO A 103 13.49 5.12 16.37
N ALA A 104 14.14 5.68 17.41
CA ALA A 104 14.07 5.15 18.77
C ALA A 104 12.65 5.22 19.34
N LEU A 105 11.92 6.30 19.07
CA LEU A 105 10.52 6.44 19.48
C LEU A 105 9.61 5.41 18.82
N VAL A 106 9.87 5.06 17.56
CA VAL A 106 9.13 4.00 16.88
C VAL A 106 9.42 2.65 17.53
N ALA A 107 10.68 2.40 17.93
CA ALA A 107 11.06 1.19 18.65
C ALA A 107 10.35 1.09 20.02
N GLU A 108 10.22 2.20 20.75
CA GLU A 108 9.46 2.23 22.00
C GLU A 108 7.99 1.85 21.81
N VAL A 109 7.35 2.36 20.74
CA VAL A 109 5.98 2.00 20.39
C VAL A 109 5.86 0.51 20.09
N VAL A 110 6.80 -0.05 19.32
CA VAL A 110 6.86 -1.49 19.05
C VAL A 110 6.91 -2.28 20.36
N GLN A 111 7.79 -1.90 21.29
CA GLN A 111 7.93 -2.57 22.59
C GLN A 111 6.66 -2.45 23.45
N GLU A 112 5.98 -1.31 23.40
CA GLU A 112 4.68 -1.12 24.06
C GLU A 112 3.62 -2.07 23.49
N LEU A 113 3.51 -2.17 22.17
CA LEU A 113 2.55 -3.05 21.49
C LEU A 113 2.85 -4.52 21.78
N LEU A 114 4.11 -4.93 21.79
CA LEU A 114 4.53 -6.29 22.15
C LEU A 114 4.13 -6.64 23.59
N ARG A 115 4.30 -5.71 24.54
CA ARG A 115 3.90 -5.92 25.94
C ARG A 115 2.40 -5.97 26.13
N ARG A 116 1.66 -5.15 25.38
CA ARG A 116 0.19 -5.12 25.43
C ARG A 116 -0.42 -6.41 24.86
N GLY A 117 0.29 -7.05 23.93
CA GLY A 117 -0.28 -8.09 23.08
C GLY A 117 -1.06 -7.44 21.93
N PRO A 118 -0.89 -7.92 20.69
CA PRO A 118 -1.69 -7.49 19.56
C PRO A 118 -3.16 -7.91 19.67
#